data_AF-A0A1R1PPR1-F1
#
_entry.id   AF-A0A1R1PPR1-F1
#
_cell.length_a   1.000
_cell.length_b   1.000
_cell.length_c   1.000
_cell.angle_alpha   90.00
_cell.angle_beta   90.00
_cell.angle_gamma   90.00
#
_symmetry.space_group_name_H-M   'P 1'
#
loop_
_entity.id
_entity.type
_entity.pdbx_description
1 polymer ?
#
loop_
_entity_poly.entity_id
_entity_poly.type
_entity_poly.pdbx_seq_one_letter_code
_entity_poly.pdbx_strand_id
1 'polypeptide(L)'
;METKAQESVSVSEPVSLSGQAESGILRKGGKKGKDRKFVIKKKFANENILNEIAKLNKARGVLQMQDEWFRTPPFLIPFKSRKRKEQDTQDNGEEQQVEKEAEEEEAKPVVKVRILKVMSCNGFGIGIHEPTEDKSTHENKKDWYFLVPFTLPNEIVMVELVENSWGYTIGKLVEIVEKSSESESRIAPQDIVCKYFGQCSGCQLQMLDYQHQLEFKWNVVANEEFAEILNKFPQIKVNKVIGSPNQFEYRTKITPHYNNRDHDIGFNSVYSKYRIVDIEECAIATKNVNMGLKEIRRIKASEDAEEKDVDKNKKKKKSRGGTYLIRDNVVDSTDEQGEQREYILEHNQICNERLEFGNGMVAKFEFKASEFFQNNRTTQWSIWWTHIAELDCLLYVCQNWERRTMMEWT
;
A
#
# COMPACT_ATOMS: atom_id res chain seq x y z
N MET A 1 -48.47 -49.03 10.02
CA MET A 1 -47.05 -49.18 9.68
C MET A 1 -46.39 -47.82 9.81
N GLU A 2 -45.69 -47.66 10.93
CA GLU A 2 -44.61 -46.71 11.25
C GLU A 2 -44.64 -45.29 10.64
N THR A 3 -45.15 -44.35 11.44
CA THR A 3 -44.72 -42.94 11.45
C THR A 3 -43.28 -42.85 11.97
N LYS A 4 -42.31 -42.52 11.11
CA LYS A 4 -40.92 -42.26 11.50
C LYS A 4 -40.71 -40.81 11.93
N ALA A 5 -39.84 -40.69 12.92
CA ALA A 5 -39.52 -39.53 13.72
C ALA A 5 -38.84 -38.39 12.96
N GLN A 6 -39.09 -37.17 13.43
CA GLN A 6 -38.28 -35.98 13.17
C GLN A 6 -36.95 -36.12 13.94
N GLU A 7 -35.83 -36.11 13.22
CA GLU A 7 -34.51 -35.88 13.81
C GLU A 7 -34.11 -34.42 13.63
N SER A 8 -33.91 -33.77 14.77
CA SER A 8 -33.30 -32.47 14.97
C SER A 8 -31.83 -32.47 14.57
N VAL A 9 -31.41 -31.55 13.71
CA VAL A 9 -29.99 -31.26 13.48
C VAL A 9 -29.60 -30.09 14.38
N SER A 10 -28.73 -30.40 15.35
CA SER A 10 -28.13 -29.47 16.29
C SER A 10 -27.10 -28.58 15.59
N VAL A 11 -27.17 -27.28 15.89
CA VAL A 11 -26.20 -26.26 15.48
C VAL A 11 -24.97 -26.40 16.37
N SER A 12 -23.81 -26.71 15.79
CA SER A 12 -22.53 -26.72 16.49
C SER A 12 -21.93 -25.31 16.57
N GLU A 13 -21.53 -24.92 17.77
CA GLU A 13 -20.90 -23.64 18.12
C GLU A 13 -19.50 -23.48 17.49
N PRO A 14 -19.04 -22.23 17.26
CA PRO A 14 -17.71 -21.96 16.71
C PRO A 14 -16.61 -22.26 17.74
N VAL A 15 -15.66 -23.11 17.32
CA VAL A 15 -14.45 -23.46 18.07
C VAL A 15 -13.57 -22.22 18.27
N SER A 16 -13.42 -21.80 19.51
CA SER A 16 -12.48 -20.76 19.94
C SER A 16 -11.07 -21.33 20.03
N LEU A 17 -10.16 -20.87 19.18
CA LEU A 17 -8.73 -21.18 19.27
C LEU A 17 -8.03 -20.17 20.19
N SER A 18 -8.14 -20.39 21.50
CA SER A 18 -7.30 -19.74 22.51
C SER A 18 -5.99 -20.51 22.70
N GLY A 19 -5.04 -20.32 21.79
CA GLY A 19 -3.69 -20.87 21.91
C GLY A 19 -2.68 -19.84 22.40
N GLN A 20 -2.38 -19.83 23.70
CA GLN A 20 -1.20 -19.14 24.24
C GLN A 20 0.06 -19.73 23.60
N ALA A 21 0.82 -18.93 22.86
CA ALA A 21 2.06 -19.36 22.22
C ALA A 21 3.27 -18.77 22.95
N GLU A 22 3.98 -19.64 23.67
CA GLU A 22 5.25 -19.37 24.32
C GLU A 22 6.33 -18.90 23.32
N SER A 23 7.22 -18.04 23.83
CA SER A 23 8.31 -17.38 23.11
C SER A 23 9.47 -18.32 22.81
N GLY A 24 9.51 -18.90 21.60
CA GLY A 24 10.66 -19.65 21.09
C GLY A 24 11.53 -18.81 20.16
N ILE A 25 12.63 -18.24 20.66
CA ILE A 25 13.75 -17.75 19.84
C ILE A 25 14.58 -18.99 19.46
N LEU A 26 14.52 -19.44 18.21
CA LEU A 26 15.47 -20.46 17.74
C LEU A 26 16.86 -19.84 17.59
N ARG A 27 17.67 -19.94 18.65
CA ARG A 27 19.13 -19.80 18.59
C ARG A 27 19.71 -21.17 18.23
N LYS A 28 20.09 -21.41 16.98
CA LYS A 28 20.99 -22.52 16.68
C LYS A 28 22.41 -22.09 17.07
N GLY A 29 22.85 -22.55 18.24
CA GLY A 29 24.24 -22.49 18.66
C GLY A 29 25.07 -23.58 17.97
N GLY A 30 26.21 -23.18 17.40
CA GLY A 30 27.26 -24.05 16.88
C GLY A 30 28.49 -23.20 16.55
N LYS A 31 29.63 -23.51 17.15
CA LYS A 31 30.79 -22.62 17.37
C LYS A 31 31.56 -22.18 16.11
N LYS A 32 32.05 -20.93 16.18
CA LYS A 32 33.22 -20.29 15.51
C LYS A 32 33.11 -19.92 14.03
N GLY A 33 32.58 -18.72 13.80
CA GLY A 33 32.88 -17.85 12.65
C GLY A 33 31.90 -16.69 12.67
N LYS A 34 32.37 -15.45 12.93
CA LYS A 34 31.58 -14.19 13.08
C LYS A 34 30.12 -14.32 12.59
N ASP A 35 29.22 -14.73 13.49
CA ASP A 35 27.84 -15.07 13.14
C ASP A 35 27.08 -13.82 12.65
N ARG A 36 26.87 -13.73 11.33
CA ARG A 36 25.92 -12.80 10.75
C ARG A 36 24.54 -13.15 11.32
N LYS A 37 23.98 -12.25 12.13
CA LYS A 37 22.65 -12.44 12.73
C LYS A 37 21.60 -12.32 11.63
N PHE A 38 20.97 -13.42 11.25
CA PHE A 38 19.81 -13.44 10.37
C PHE A 38 18.53 -13.31 11.21
N VAL A 39 17.57 -12.48 10.80
CA VAL A 39 16.32 -12.27 11.52
C VAL A 39 15.15 -12.70 10.65
N ILE A 40 14.46 -13.78 11.05
CA ILE A 40 13.08 -14.03 10.62
C ILE A 40 12.21 -13.21 11.57
N LYS A 41 11.64 -12.09 11.10
CA LYS A 41 10.68 -11.36 11.94
C LYS A 41 9.41 -12.20 12.01
N LYS A 42 8.97 -12.55 13.22
CA LYS A 42 7.59 -13.00 13.48
C LYS A 42 6.66 -11.78 13.35
N LYS A 43 6.53 -11.24 12.13
CA LYS A 43 5.31 -10.51 11.76
C LYS A 43 4.25 -11.59 11.65
N PHE A 44 3.07 -11.36 12.23
CA PHE A 44 1.90 -12.15 11.85
C PHE A 44 1.85 -12.15 10.32
N ALA A 45 1.96 -13.33 9.73
CA ALA A 45 1.88 -13.47 8.30
C ALA A 45 0.52 -12.90 7.89
N ASN A 46 0.50 -12.07 6.86
CA ASN A 46 -0.73 -11.53 6.34
C ASN A 46 -1.59 -12.71 5.88
N GLU A 47 -2.71 -12.95 6.56
CA GLU A 47 -3.59 -14.11 6.32
C GLU A 47 -4.02 -14.19 4.86
N ASN A 48 -4.25 -13.04 4.22
CA ASN A 48 -4.61 -12.98 2.80
C ASN A 48 -3.50 -13.52 1.89
N ILE A 49 -2.23 -13.19 2.19
CA ILE A 49 -1.07 -13.71 1.45
C ILE A 49 -0.98 -15.22 1.61
N LEU A 50 -1.15 -15.71 2.85
CA LEU A 50 -1.05 -17.13 3.13
C LEU A 50 -2.19 -17.94 2.50
N ASN A 51 -3.40 -17.37 2.48
CA ASN A 51 -4.56 -17.99 1.83
C ASN A 51 -4.34 -18.10 0.31
N GLU A 52 -3.79 -17.08 -0.35
CA GLU A 52 -3.44 -17.16 -1.77
C GLU A 52 -2.34 -18.20 -2.05
N ILE A 53 -1.30 -18.25 -1.20
CA ILE A 53 -0.27 -19.29 -1.28
C ILE A 53 -0.88 -20.70 -1.09
N ALA A 54 -1.82 -20.87 -0.17
CA ALA A 54 -2.52 -22.13 0.06
C ALA A 54 -3.35 -22.55 -1.18
N LYS A 55 -4.05 -21.61 -1.82
CA LYS A 55 -4.78 -21.84 -3.08
C LYS A 55 -3.83 -22.26 -4.20
N LEU A 56 -2.69 -21.60 -4.35
CA LEU A 56 -1.66 -21.95 -5.34
C LEU A 56 -1.06 -23.34 -5.09
N ASN A 57 -0.74 -23.67 -3.84
CA ASN A 57 -0.28 -25.01 -3.46
C ASN A 57 -1.31 -26.08 -3.81
N LYS A 58 -2.60 -25.83 -3.50
CA LYS A 58 -3.71 -26.75 -3.85
C LYS A 58 -3.82 -26.95 -5.37
N ALA A 59 -3.75 -25.86 -6.14
CA ALA A 59 -3.83 -25.93 -7.61
C ALA A 59 -2.64 -26.69 -8.24
N ARG A 60 -1.47 -26.64 -7.61
CA ARG A 60 -0.25 -27.32 -8.06
C ARG A 60 -0.09 -28.74 -7.51
N GLY A 61 -1.02 -29.21 -6.67
CA GLY A 61 -0.94 -30.53 -6.04
C GLY A 61 0.15 -30.67 -4.97
N VAL A 62 0.66 -29.57 -4.40
CA VAL A 62 1.67 -29.56 -3.34
C VAL A 62 0.97 -29.66 -1.97
N LEU A 63 1.27 -30.69 -1.19
CA LEU A 63 0.61 -30.97 0.09
C LEU A 63 1.16 -30.13 1.26
N GLN A 64 0.23 -29.44 1.93
CA GLN A 64 0.22 -28.81 3.27
C GLN A 64 1.35 -27.85 3.69
N MET A 65 0.97 -26.61 4.06
CA MET A 65 1.81 -25.57 4.70
C MET A 65 2.26 -25.90 6.14
N GLN A 66 2.07 -27.13 6.61
CA GLN A 66 2.26 -27.51 8.02
C GLN A 66 3.70 -27.89 8.37
N ASP A 67 4.55 -28.05 7.37
CA ASP A 67 5.93 -28.49 7.54
C ASP A 67 6.91 -27.36 7.93
N GLU A 68 8.01 -27.73 8.60
CA GLU A 68 9.08 -26.81 9.02
C GLU A 68 9.69 -25.96 7.89
N TRP A 69 9.59 -26.42 6.64
CA TRP A 69 10.18 -25.70 5.51
C TRP A 69 9.53 -24.33 5.28
N PHE A 70 8.25 -24.17 5.62
CA PHE A 70 7.54 -22.90 5.53
C PHE A 70 8.10 -21.83 6.47
N ARG A 71 8.80 -22.27 7.53
CA ARG A 71 9.44 -21.38 8.51
C ARG A 71 10.89 -21.04 8.16
N THR A 72 11.48 -21.72 7.17
CA THR A 72 12.91 -21.59 6.87
C THR A 72 13.09 -21.12 5.43
N PRO A 73 13.30 -19.81 5.19
CA PRO A 73 13.53 -19.30 3.84
C PRO A 73 14.80 -19.93 3.25
N PRO A 74 14.81 -20.29 1.95
CA PRO A 74 15.98 -20.85 1.28
C PRO A 74 17.12 -19.82 1.16
N PHE A 75 16.78 -18.52 1.17
CA PHE A 75 17.74 -17.43 1.09
C PHE A 75 17.71 -16.62 2.39
N LEU A 76 18.86 -16.53 3.06
CA LEU A 76 19.02 -15.75 4.27
C LEU A 76 19.40 -14.31 3.92
N ILE A 77 18.56 -13.34 4.32
CA ILE A 77 18.81 -11.92 4.10
C ILE A 77 19.60 -11.34 5.28
N PRO A 78 20.80 -10.77 5.05
CA PRO A 78 21.59 -10.18 6.13
C PRO A 78 20.82 -9.03 6.79
N PHE A 79 20.75 -9.04 8.13
CA PHE A 79 20.06 -8.01 8.90
C PHE A 79 21.02 -6.85 9.21
N LYS A 80 20.72 -5.64 8.72
CA LYS A 80 21.35 -4.41 9.25
C LYS A 80 20.88 -4.21 10.69
N SER A 81 21.71 -4.56 11.68
CA SER A 81 21.44 -4.15 13.05
C SER A 81 21.56 -2.63 13.10
N ARG A 82 20.45 -1.92 13.35
CA ARG A 82 20.49 -0.50 13.71
C ARG A 82 21.22 -0.42 15.05
N LYS A 83 22.54 -0.19 15.04
CA LYS A 83 23.28 0.08 16.28
C LYS A 83 22.61 1.30 16.90
N ARG A 84 21.92 1.10 18.02
CA ARG A 84 21.57 2.20 18.91
C ARG A 84 22.94 2.70 19.39
N LYS A 85 23.39 3.88 18.93
CA LYS A 85 24.49 4.56 19.61
C LYS A 85 23.97 4.85 21.02
N GLU A 86 24.23 3.95 21.96
CA GLU A 86 24.25 4.28 23.37
C GLU A 86 25.38 5.31 23.49
N GLN A 87 24.99 6.57 23.73
CA GLN A 87 25.93 7.59 24.12
C GLN A 87 26.35 7.26 25.55
N ASP A 88 27.35 6.40 25.69
CA ASP A 88 28.16 6.40 26.89
C ASP A 88 28.98 7.68 26.86
N THR A 89 28.57 8.64 27.68
CA THR A 89 29.36 9.79 28.06
C THR A 89 30.61 9.30 28.78
N GLN A 90 31.71 9.16 28.05
CA GLN A 90 33.03 9.42 28.62
C GLN A 90 33.63 10.61 27.91
N ASP A 91 33.69 11.67 28.69
CA ASP A 91 34.33 12.94 28.43
C ASP A 91 35.80 12.69 28.09
N ASN A 92 36.20 13.00 26.86
CA ASN A 92 37.56 13.37 26.48
C ASN A 92 37.45 14.11 25.16
N GLY A 93 37.66 15.43 25.24
CA GLY A 93 37.54 16.33 24.12
C GLY A 93 38.66 16.12 23.12
N GLU A 94 38.29 15.63 21.94
CA GLU A 94 38.95 15.95 20.67
C GLU A 94 37.87 16.07 19.60
N GLU A 95 37.92 17.15 18.83
CA GLU A 95 37.00 17.45 17.73
C GLU A 95 37.09 16.37 16.66
N GLN A 96 36.15 15.42 16.68
CA GLN A 96 35.98 14.49 15.57
C GLN A 96 34.97 15.06 14.58
N GLN A 97 35.50 15.46 13.42
CA GLN A 97 34.75 15.75 12.20
C GLN A 97 33.70 14.64 11.97
N VAL A 98 32.44 15.04 11.81
CA VAL A 98 31.35 14.14 11.42
C VAL A 98 31.52 13.84 9.94
N GLU A 99 32.40 12.90 9.62
CA GLU A 99 32.39 12.24 8.32
C GLU A 99 31.08 11.47 8.20
N LYS A 100 30.29 11.79 7.17
CA LYS A 100 29.22 10.92 6.69
C LYS A 100 29.90 9.63 6.19
N GLU A 101 30.04 8.64 7.06
CA GLU A 101 30.37 7.28 6.64
C GLU A 101 29.32 6.86 5.60
N ALA A 102 29.74 6.78 4.34
CA ALA A 102 28.98 6.13 3.29
C ALA A 102 28.81 4.67 3.72
N GLU A 103 27.61 4.32 4.20
CA GLU A 103 27.25 2.95 4.53
C GLU A 103 27.46 2.08 3.28
N GLU A 104 28.50 1.24 3.24
CA GLU A 104 28.59 0.15 2.28
C GLU A 104 27.36 -0.76 2.46
N GLU A 105 26.37 -0.62 1.57
CA GLU A 105 25.28 -1.58 1.47
C GLU A 105 25.85 -2.91 0.98
N GLU A 106 26.03 -3.88 1.87
CA GLU A 106 26.26 -5.27 1.46
C GLU A 106 25.17 -5.65 0.44
N ALA A 107 25.59 -6.07 -0.75
CA ALA A 107 24.69 -6.43 -1.84
C ALA A 107 23.74 -7.54 -1.40
N LYS A 108 22.44 -7.27 -1.44
CA LYS A 108 21.40 -8.27 -1.14
C LYS A 108 21.35 -9.32 -2.26
N PRO A 109 20.97 -10.56 -1.94
CA PRO A 109 20.85 -11.62 -2.94
C PRO A 109 19.77 -11.26 -3.97
N VAL A 110 20.07 -11.54 -5.24
CA VAL A 110 19.16 -11.40 -6.37
C VAL A 110 18.82 -12.77 -6.92
N VAL A 111 17.54 -13.04 -7.18
CA VAL A 111 17.05 -14.35 -7.65
C VAL A 111 16.12 -14.17 -8.86
N LYS A 112 16.12 -15.16 -9.78
CA LYS A 112 15.21 -15.21 -10.93
C LYS A 112 13.87 -15.84 -10.50
N VAL A 113 12.77 -15.13 -10.69
CA VAL A 113 11.44 -15.50 -10.21
C VAL A 113 10.44 -15.47 -11.36
N ARG A 114 9.64 -16.52 -11.51
CA ARG A 114 8.47 -16.54 -12.39
C ARG A 114 7.23 -16.15 -11.61
N ILE A 115 6.54 -15.13 -12.07
CA ILE A 115 5.31 -14.61 -11.47
C ILE A 115 4.13 -15.48 -11.92
N LEU A 116 3.40 -16.03 -10.96
CA LEU A 116 2.26 -16.93 -11.20
C LEU A 116 0.94 -16.16 -11.22
N LYS A 117 0.77 -15.22 -10.29
CA LYS A 117 -0.47 -14.45 -10.10
C LYS A 117 -0.16 -13.08 -9.53
N VAL A 118 -1.01 -12.08 -9.80
CA VAL A 118 -1.03 -10.80 -9.09
C VAL A 118 -2.18 -10.80 -8.09
N MET A 119 -1.92 -10.37 -6.86
CA MET A 119 -2.90 -10.35 -5.78
C MET A 119 -3.91 -9.20 -5.93
N SER A 120 -5.19 -9.50 -5.67
CA SER A 120 -6.26 -8.50 -5.62
C SER A 120 -6.04 -7.41 -4.56
N CYS A 121 -5.54 -7.77 -3.38
CA CYS A 121 -5.55 -6.89 -2.21
C CYS A 121 -4.50 -5.77 -2.23
N ASN A 122 -3.34 -6.00 -2.84
CA ASN A 122 -2.22 -5.05 -2.87
C ASN A 122 -1.55 -4.90 -4.24
N GLY A 123 -1.97 -5.68 -5.25
CA GLY A 123 -1.37 -5.68 -6.59
C GLY A 123 0.03 -6.29 -6.65
N PHE A 124 0.46 -7.07 -5.64
CA PHE A 124 1.78 -7.68 -5.66
C PHE A 124 1.74 -9.01 -6.43
N GLY A 125 2.76 -9.27 -7.24
CA GLY A 125 2.94 -10.57 -7.87
C GLY A 125 3.40 -11.61 -6.85
N ILE A 126 2.73 -12.76 -6.85
CA ILE A 126 3.21 -13.99 -6.21
C ILE A 126 3.94 -14.79 -7.27
N GLY A 127 5.20 -15.10 -7.01
CA GLY A 127 6.02 -15.93 -7.88
C GLY A 127 6.77 -17.03 -7.13
N ILE A 128 7.40 -17.90 -7.89
CA ILE A 128 8.31 -18.94 -7.40
C ILE A 128 9.65 -18.81 -8.10
N HIS A 129 10.69 -19.40 -7.50
CA HIS A 129 12.00 -19.44 -8.12
C HIS A 129 11.93 -20.14 -9.49
N GLU A 130 12.47 -19.50 -10.52
CA GLU A 130 12.56 -20.11 -11.85
C GLU A 130 13.69 -21.15 -11.83
N PRO A 131 13.43 -22.44 -12.08
CA PRO A 131 14.49 -23.45 -12.10
C PRO A 131 15.48 -23.15 -13.24
N THR A 132 16.74 -22.92 -12.90
CA THR A 132 17.85 -22.97 -13.85
C THR A 132 17.94 -24.37 -14.46
N GLU A 133 18.40 -24.49 -15.71
CA GLU A 133 18.27 -25.64 -16.61
C GLU A 133 18.82 -27.01 -16.13
N ASP A 134 19.33 -27.12 -14.89
CA ASP A 134 19.75 -28.38 -14.28
C ASP A 134 18.53 -29.22 -13.86
N LYS A 135 17.93 -29.86 -14.85
CA LYS A 135 16.93 -30.93 -14.70
C LYS A 135 17.61 -32.21 -14.23
N SER A 136 17.99 -32.29 -12.96
CA SER A 136 18.16 -33.58 -12.31
C SER A 136 18.06 -33.42 -10.79
N THR A 137 17.12 -34.14 -10.19
CA THR A 137 16.94 -34.40 -8.74
C THR A 137 16.09 -33.43 -7.91
N HIS A 138 14.78 -33.28 -8.18
CA HIS A 138 13.88 -32.69 -7.18
C HIS A 138 12.51 -33.41 -7.10
N GLU A 139 12.49 -34.60 -6.51
CA GLU A 139 11.26 -35.37 -6.19
C GLU A 139 10.52 -34.88 -4.93
N ASN A 140 10.86 -33.71 -4.36
CA ASN A 140 10.11 -33.11 -3.25
C ASN A 140 10.22 -31.58 -3.31
N LYS A 141 9.54 -30.93 -4.26
CA LYS A 141 9.56 -29.47 -4.41
C LYS A 141 8.74 -28.77 -3.33
N LYS A 142 9.44 -28.31 -2.31
CA LYS A 142 8.97 -27.28 -1.37
C LYS A 142 9.13 -25.92 -2.06
N ASP A 143 8.09 -25.49 -2.78
CA ASP A 143 8.12 -24.22 -3.51
C ASP A 143 8.13 -23.04 -2.52
N TRP A 144 9.21 -22.25 -2.51
CA TRP A 144 9.26 -21.00 -1.75
C TRP A 144 8.68 -19.85 -2.57
N TYR A 145 7.83 -19.05 -1.93
CA TYR A 145 7.08 -17.99 -2.60
C TYR A 145 7.77 -16.63 -2.45
N PHE A 146 7.75 -15.85 -3.52
CA PHE A 146 8.26 -14.48 -3.56
C PHE A 146 7.10 -13.52 -3.83
N LEU A 147 7.00 -12.47 -3.02
CA LEU A 147 6.12 -11.34 -3.26
C LEU A 147 6.90 -10.20 -3.89
N VAL A 148 6.55 -9.87 -5.13
CA VAL A 148 7.24 -8.86 -5.92
C VAL A 148 6.22 -7.78 -6.31
N PRO A 149 6.33 -6.56 -5.78
CA PRO A 149 5.53 -5.44 -6.24
C PRO A 149 5.86 -5.12 -7.71
N PHE A 150 4.89 -4.53 -8.40
CA PHE A 150 5.06 -3.98 -9.76
C PHE A 150 5.30 -5.01 -10.89
N THR A 151 4.89 -6.26 -10.68
CA THR A 151 4.99 -7.34 -11.65
C THR A 151 3.64 -7.75 -12.21
N LEU A 152 3.62 -8.36 -13.40
CA LEU A 152 2.42 -8.93 -14.03
C LEU A 152 2.48 -10.45 -14.08
N PRO A 153 1.34 -11.14 -14.26
CA PRO A 153 1.31 -12.59 -14.38
C PRO A 153 2.19 -13.09 -15.54
N ASN A 154 2.81 -14.26 -15.34
CA ASN A 154 3.65 -14.97 -16.29
C ASN A 154 4.97 -14.28 -16.67
N GLU A 155 5.30 -13.14 -16.08
CA GLU A 155 6.62 -12.53 -16.26
C GLU A 155 7.70 -13.30 -15.53
N ILE A 156 8.92 -13.27 -16.08
CA ILE A 156 10.11 -13.72 -15.38
C ILE A 156 10.97 -12.51 -15.06
N VAL A 157 11.29 -12.35 -13.77
CA VAL A 157 11.89 -11.13 -13.23
C VAL A 157 13.10 -11.46 -12.36
N MET A 158 14.07 -10.55 -12.32
CA MET A 158 15.12 -10.58 -11.31
C MET A 158 14.66 -9.77 -10.09
N VAL A 159 14.85 -10.38 -8.92
CA VAL A 159 14.29 -9.89 -7.67
C VAL A 159 15.38 -9.77 -6.61
N GLU A 160 15.63 -8.56 -6.13
CA GLU A 160 16.47 -8.30 -4.95
C GLU A 160 15.67 -8.60 -3.68
N LEU A 161 16.14 -9.51 -2.83
CA LEU A 161 15.40 -9.91 -1.64
C LEU A 161 15.46 -8.86 -0.54
N VAL A 162 14.30 -8.43 -0.04
CA VAL A 162 14.17 -7.32 0.93
C VAL A 162 13.89 -7.81 2.34
N GLU A 163 12.81 -8.57 2.55
CA GLU A 163 12.37 -9.00 3.87
C GLU A 163 11.83 -10.43 3.82
N ASN A 164 12.38 -11.31 4.65
CA ASN A 164 11.86 -12.66 4.84
C ASN A 164 10.70 -12.64 5.83
N SER A 165 9.61 -13.29 5.44
CA SER A 165 8.42 -13.53 6.27
C SER A 165 8.16 -15.04 6.36
N TRP A 166 7.18 -15.43 7.16
CA TRP A 166 6.77 -16.83 7.24
C TRP A 166 6.07 -17.24 5.95
N GLY A 167 6.66 -18.21 5.25
CA GLY A 167 6.15 -18.76 4.00
C GLY A 167 6.50 -18.04 2.70
N TYR A 168 7.05 -16.83 2.80
CA TYR A 168 7.36 -16.02 1.63
C TYR A 168 8.45 -15.00 1.89
N THR A 169 9.05 -14.51 0.82
CA THR A 169 10.02 -13.40 0.85
C THR A 169 9.49 -12.23 0.04
N ILE A 170 9.53 -11.02 0.59
CA ILE A 170 9.26 -9.79 -0.15
C ILE A 170 10.53 -9.40 -0.90
N GLY A 171 10.39 -9.12 -2.19
CA GLY A 171 11.48 -8.72 -3.05
C GLY A 171 11.19 -7.44 -3.81
N LYS A 172 12.25 -6.76 -4.23
CA LYS A 172 12.23 -5.58 -5.09
C LYS A 172 12.50 -6.02 -6.53
N LEU A 173 11.64 -5.59 -7.45
CA LEU A 173 11.85 -5.78 -8.88
C LEU A 173 13.13 -5.05 -9.32
N VAL A 174 14.07 -5.79 -9.91
CA VAL A 174 15.32 -5.24 -10.48
C VAL A 174 15.16 -5.08 -11.98
N GLU A 175 14.79 -6.16 -12.66
CA GLU A 175 14.57 -6.19 -14.11
C GLU A 175 13.53 -7.24 -14.50
N ILE A 176 12.90 -7.02 -15.65
CA ILE A 176 12.02 -7.99 -16.30
C ILE A 176 12.86 -8.71 -17.36
N VAL A 177 13.13 -9.99 -17.13
CA VAL A 177 13.96 -10.85 -18.00
C VAL A 177 13.14 -11.34 -19.18
N GLU A 178 11.93 -11.82 -18.93
CA GLU A 178 11.01 -12.32 -19.96
C GLU A 178 9.63 -11.68 -19.75
N LYS A 179 9.15 -11.00 -20.80
CA LYS A 179 7.82 -10.40 -20.86
C LYS A 179 6.76 -11.46 -21.15
N SER A 180 5.55 -11.27 -20.64
CA SER A 180 4.37 -12.06 -21.01
C SER A 180 3.48 -11.28 -21.98
N SER A 181 2.40 -11.90 -22.49
CA SER A 181 1.38 -11.19 -23.28
C SER A 181 0.78 -10.01 -22.51
N GLU A 182 0.58 -10.18 -21.20
CA GLU A 182 0.07 -9.12 -20.32
C GLU A 182 1.03 -7.92 -20.23
N SER A 183 2.33 -8.13 -20.49
CA SER A 183 3.32 -7.05 -20.50
C SER A 183 3.11 -6.03 -21.62
N GLU A 184 2.23 -6.29 -22.60
CA GLU A 184 1.83 -5.30 -23.62
C GLU A 184 1.08 -4.11 -23.00
N SER A 185 0.36 -4.33 -21.90
CA SER A 185 -0.35 -3.28 -21.14
C SER A 185 0.59 -2.39 -20.31
N ARG A 186 1.89 -2.68 -20.28
CA ARG A 186 2.84 -1.91 -19.47
C ARG A 186 3.17 -0.58 -20.10
N ILE A 187 3.03 0.47 -19.30
CA ILE A 187 3.62 1.78 -19.57
C ILE A 187 5.14 1.67 -19.39
N ALA A 188 5.90 2.22 -20.34
CA ALA A 188 7.35 2.23 -20.24
C ALA A 188 7.80 3.11 -19.05
N PRO A 189 8.90 2.76 -18.33
CA PRO A 189 9.30 3.48 -17.12
C PRO A 189 9.43 4.99 -17.27
N GLN A 190 9.89 5.48 -18.43
CA GLN A 190 10.02 6.90 -18.73
C GLN A 190 8.69 7.64 -18.92
N ASP A 191 7.62 6.92 -19.24
CA ASP A 191 6.28 7.47 -19.47
C ASP A 191 5.41 7.44 -18.19
N ILE A 192 5.94 6.86 -17.10
CA ILE A 192 5.29 6.88 -15.79
C ILE A 192 5.39 8.29 -15.20
N VAL A 193 4.24 8.93 -15.05
CA VAL A 193 4.13 10.34 -14.62
C VAL A 193 4.79 10.62 -13.25
N CYS A 194 4.75 9.67 -12.32
CA CYS A 194 5.28 9.86 -10.98
C CYS A 194 6.74 9.36 -10.86
N LYS A 195 7.69 10.28 -10.65
CA LYS A 195 9.11 9.96 -10.41
C LYS A 195 9.38 9.07 -9.19
N TYR A 196 8.44 9.00 -8.23
CA TYR A 196 8.57 8.17 -7.02
C TYR A 196 7.86 6.82 -7.13
N PHE A 197 7.26 6.52 -8.29
CA PHE A 197 6.66 5.22 -8.53
C PHE A 197 7.69 4.11 -8.33
N GLY A 198 7.26 2.97 -7.78
CA GLY A 198 8.18 1.91 -7.37
C GLY A 198 8.75 2.07 -5.95
N GLN A 199 8.82 3.30 -5.42
CA GLN A 199 9.36 3.57 -4.08
C GLN A 199 8.28 3.95 -3.08
N CYS A 200 7.40 4.88 -3.46
CA CYS A 200 6.27 5.36 -2.67
C CYS A 200 5.11 4.35 -2.70
N SER A 201 4.51 4.05 -1.55
CA SER A 201 3.41 3.08 -1.45
C SER A 201 2.05 3.60 -1.94
N GLY A 202 1.99 4.81 -2.49
CA GLY A 202 0.73 5.50 -2.82
C GLY A 202 0.05 5.00 -4.09
N CYS A 203 0.81 4.66 -5.13
CA CYS A 203 0.30 4.25 -6.44
C CYS A 203 0.82 2.85 -6.79
N GLN A 204 -0.09 1.89 -7.00
CA GLN A 204 0.27 0.49 -7.26
C GLN A 204 0.23 0.12 -8.74
N LEU A 205 -0.59 0.81 -9.55
CA LEU A 205 -0.92 0.38 -10.92
C LEU A 205 -0.48 1.37 -12.02
N GLN A 206 0.30 2.42 -11.71
CA GLN A 206 0.76 3.38 -12.74
C GLN A 206 1.66 2.77 -13.82
N MET A 207 2.14 1.54 -13.63
CA MET A 207 2.85 0.78 -14.66
C MET A 207 1.93 0.17 -15.72
N LEU A 208 0.61 0.25 -15.54
CA LEU A 208 -0.39 -0.27 -16.48
C LEU A 208 -1.09 0.88 -17.17
N ASP A 209 -1.42 0.74 -18.45
CA ASP A 209 -2.32 1.68 -19.11
C ASP A 209 -3.70 1.67 -18.45
N TYR A 210 -4.41 2.78 -18.60
CA TYR A 210 -5.63 3.02 -17.84
C TYR A 210 -6.72 1.98 -18.13
N GLN A 211 -6.82 1.50 -19.37
CA GLN A 211 -7.84 0.54 -19.75
C GLN A 211 -7.62 -0.80 -19.02
N HIS A 212 -6.38 -1.28 -18.99
CA HIS A 212 -6.04 -2.49 -18.25
C HIS A 212 -6.13 -2.30 -16.72
N GLN A 213 -5.96 -1.07 -16.19
CA GLN A 213 -6.27 -0.80 -14.78
C GLN A 213 -7.77 -1.00 -14.47
N LEU A 214 -8.67 -0.60 -15.37
CA LEU A 214 -10.11 -0.79 -15.21
C LEU A 214 -10.48 -2.27 -15.31
N GLU A 215 -9.88 -2.98 -16.26
CA GLU A 215 -10.09 -4.43 -16.44
C GLU A 215 -9.55 -5.23 -15.25
N PHE A 216 -8.38 -4.87 -14.72
CA PHE A 216 -7.86 -5.46 -13.49
C PHE A 216 -8.84 -5.30 -12.33
N LYS A 217 -9.37 -4.08 -12.11
CA LYS A 217 -10.37 -3.83 -11.07
C LYS A 217 -11.67 -4.61 -11.29
N TRP A 218 -12.13 -4.71 -12.53
CA TRP A 218 -13.31 -5.49 -12.88
C TRP A 218 -13.10 -6.98 -12.58
N ASN A 219 -11.95 -7.53 -13.00
CA ASN A 219 -11.58 -8.93 -12.78
C ASN A 219 -11.48 -9.25 -11.29
N VAL A 220 -10.93 -8.35 -10.47
CA VAL A 220 -10.88 -8.53 -9.01
C VAL A 220 -12.29 -8.71 -8.43
N VAL A 221 -13.26 -7.90 -8.85
CA VAL A 221 -14.65 -8.00 -8.35
C VAL A 221 -15.34 -9.24 -8.92
N ALA A 222 -15.29 -9.43 -10.24
CA ALA A 222 -16.05 -10.45 -10.95
C ALA A 222 -15.50 -11.88 -10.73
N ASN A 223 -14.18 -12.03 -10.69
CA ASN A 223 -13.51 -13.33 -10.77
C ASN A 223 -12.72 -13.70 -9.50
N GLU A 224 -12.51 -12.77 -8.56
CA GLU A 224 -11.76 -13.07 -7.33
C GLU A 224 -12.61 -12.89 -6.06
N GLU A 225 -12.93 -11.66 -5.67
CA GLU A 225 -13.52 -11.36 -4.36
C GLU A 225 -14.97 -11.86 -4.22
N PHE A 226 -15.77 -11.77 -5.29
CA PHE A 226 -17.18 -12.18 -5.28
C PHE A 226 -17.47 -13.44 -6.10
N ALA A 227 -16.44 -14.13 -6.61
CA ALA A 227 -16.62 -15.26 -7.51
C ALA A 227 -17.54 -16.35 -6.94
N GLU A 228 -17.37 -16.72 -5.66
CA GLU A 228 -18.23 -17.73 -5.02
C GLU A 228 -19.69 -17.30 -4.91
N ILE A 229 -19.94 -16.01 -4.66
CA ILE A 229 -21.29 -15.45 -4.56
C ILE A 229 -21.92 -15.37 -5.95
N LEU A 230 -21.18 -14.85 -6.93
CA LEU A 230 -21.64 -14.72 -8.32
C LEU A 230 -21.91 -16.09 -8.97
N ASN A 231 -21.13 -17.12 -8.63
CA ASN A 231 -21.40 -18.50 -9.06
C ASN A 231 -22.72 -19.06 -8.52
N LYS A 232 -23.17 -18.62 -7.33
CA LYS A 232 -24.48 -18.99 -6.77
C LYS A 232 -25.64 -18.19 -7.37
N PHE A 233 -25.35 -17.01 -7.90
CA PHE A 233 -26.33 -16.08 -8.48
C PHE A 233 -25.93 -15.66 -9.89
N PRO A 234 -25.95 -16.58 -10.88
CA PRO A 234 -25.43 -16.33 -12.23
C PRO A 234 -26.19 -15.25 -13.01
N GLN A 235 -27.39 -14.86 -12.55
CA GLN A 235 -28.14 -13.74 -13.09
C GLN A 235 -27.52 -12.37 -12.79
N ILE A 236 -26.68 -12.27 -11.74
CA ILE A 236 -26.02 -11.03 -11.37
C ILE A 236 -24.79 -10.85 -12.26
N LYS A 237 -24.82 -9.83 -13.11
CA LYS A 237 -23.69 -9.45 -13.97
C LYS A 237 -22.96 -8.27 -13.37
N VAL A 238 -21.63 -8.39 -13.26
CA VAL A 238 -20.78 -7.27 -12.86
C VAL A 238 -20.59 -6.35 -14.06
N ASN A 239 -21.13 -5.13 -13.97
CA ASN A 239 -20.95 -4.11 -15.00
C ASN A 239 -19.48 -3.69 -15.12
N LYS A 240 -19.10 -3.18 -16.30
CA LYS A 240 -17.75 -2.64 -16.53
C LYS A 240 -17.44 -1.50 -15.55
N VAL A 241 -16.19 -1.40 -15.12
CA VAL A 241 -15.75 -0.34 -14.21
C VAL A 241 -15.83 1.01 -14.93
N ILE A 242 -16.50 1.97 -14.30
CA ILE A 242 -16.61 3.34 -14.80
C ILE A 242 -15.28 4.05 -14.58
N GLY A 243 -14.65 4.49 -15.66
CA GLY A 243 -13.43 5.27 -15.62
C GLY A 243 -13.63 6.67 -15.03
N SER A 244 -12.61 7.16 -14.33
CA SER A 244 -12.50 8.56 -13.92
C SER A 244 -12.15 9.44 -15.13
N PRO A 245 -12.79 10.59 -15.32
CA PRO A 245 -12.43 11.52 -16.39
C PRO A 245 -11.00 12.06 -16.24
N ASN A 246 -10.53 12.26 -15.01
CA ASN A 246 -9.13 12.60 -14.74
C ASN A 246 -8.41 11.42 -14.09
N GLN A 247 -7.28 11.01 -14.68
CA GLN A 247 -6.42 9.94 -14.17
C GLN A 247 -5.37 10.48 -13.17
N PHE A 248 -5.12 11.78 -13.19
CA PHE A 248 -4.17 12.52 -12.35
C PHE A 248 -4.85 13.75 -11.74
N GLU A 249 -4.17 14.44 -10.82
CA GLU A 249 -4.67 15.64 -10.15
C GLU A 249 -6.07 15.50 -9.51
N TYR A 250 -6.48 14.30 -9.12
CA TYR A 250 -7.82 14.00 -8.63
C TYR A 250 -7.93 14.04 -7.09
N ARG A 251 -6.78 13.96 -6.39
CA ARG A 251 -6.72 13.83 -4.94
C ARG A 251 -6.68 15.21 -4.28
N THR A 252 -7.80 15.57 -3.67
CA THR A 252 -8.04 16.84 -2.98
C THR A 252 -7.52 16.87 -1.54
N LYS A 253 -7.08 15.73 -0.99
CA LYS A 253 -6.53 15.63 0.37
C LYS A 253 -5.36 14.64 0.43
N ILE A 254 -4.24 15.08 0.99
CA ILE A 254 -3.09 14.22 1.32
C ILE A 254 -2.60 14.48 2.74
N THR A 255 -1.94 13.46 3.30
CA THR A 255 -1.44 13.50 4.67
C THR A 255 0.00 12.97 4.72
N PRO A 256 1.00 13.77 4.31
CA PRO A 256 2.39 13.33 4.28
C PRO A 256 2.95 13.19 5.69
N HIS A 257 3.72 12.13 5.90
CA HIS A 257 4.47 11.86 7.12
C HIS A 257 5.82 12.57 7.09
N TYR A 258 6.32 12.92 8.27
CA TYR A 258 7.68 13.42 8.46
C TYR A 258 8.28 12.84 9.73
N ASN A 259 9.61 12.82 9.80
CA ASN A 259 10.36 12.50 10.99
C ASN A 259 11.14 13.75 11.43
N ASN A 260 11.38 13.97 12.72
CA ASN A 260 12.24 15.08 13.16
C ASN A 260 13.74 14.75 13.13
N ARG A 261 14.07 13.51 12.79
CA ARG A 261 15.46 13.04 12.64
C ARG A 261 15.95 13.18 11.22
N ASP A 262 15.07 12.95 10.26
CA ASP A 262 15.34 12.91 8.82
C ASP A 262 14.49 14.03 8.24
N HIS A 263 15.03 14.91 7.39
CA HIS A 263 14.29 16.06 6.85
C HIS A 263 13.27 15.64 5.75
N ASP A 264 12.98 14.34 5.68
CA ASP A 264 12.13 13.73 4.67
C ASP A 264 10.65 14.00 5.00
N ILE A 265 9.93 14.52 4.01
CA ILE A 265 8.49 14.75 4.08
C ILE A 265 7.85 14.02 2.90
N GLY A 266 6.98 13.05 3.18
CA GLY A 266 6.32 12.29 2.13
C GLY A 266 5.54 11.09 2.62
N PHE A 267 5.62 9.96 1.93
CA PHE A 267 4.82 8.77 2.24
C PHE A 267 5.69 7.56 2.54
N ASN A 268 5.10 6.52 3.11
CA ASN A 268 5.84 5.30 3.42
C ASN A 268 6.36 4.61 2.16
N SER A 269 7.52 3.97 2.30
CA SER A 269 8.08 3.15 1.25
C SER A 269 7.29 1.84 1.08
N VAL A 270 7.14 1.39 -0.17
CA VAL A 270 6.58 0.07 -0.52
C VAL A 270 7.27 -1.06 0.25
N TYR A 271 8.59 -0.93 0.44
CA TYR A 271 9.44 -1.97 1.01
C TYR A 271 9.67 -1.83 2.52
N SER A 272 9.28 -0.70 3.11
CA SER A 272 9.48 -0.46 4.55
C SER A 272 8.48 0.55 5.10
N LYS A 273 7.68 0.12 6.06
CA LYS A 273 6.74 0.96 6.83
C LYS A 273 7.41 1.99 7.75
N TYR A 274 8.73 1.91 7.91
CA TYR A 274 9.50 2.82 8.78
C TYR A 274 10.34 3.81 8.00
N ARG A 275 10.38 3.67 6.67
CA ARG A 275 11.10 4.55 5.78
C ARG A 275 10.10 5.46 5.09
N ILE A 276 10.29 6.76 5.24
CA ILE A 276 9.58 7.78 4.49
C ILE A 276 10.34 7.97 3.18
N VAL A 277 9.61 8.03 2.07
CA VAL A 277 10.11 8.46 0.78
C VAL A 277 9.88 9.96 0.73
N ASP A 278 10.96 10.72 0.60
CA ASP A 278 10.89 12.17 0.48
C ASP A 278 10.24 12.56 -0.85
N ILE A 279 9.18 13.37 -0.80
CA ILE A 279 8.33 13.69 -1.94
C ILE A 279 8.13 15.20 -2.02
N GLU A 280 8.54 15.77 -3.15
CA GLU A 280 8.40 17.20 -3.47
C GLU A 280 7.04 17.51 -4.12
N GLU A 281 6.48 16.55 -4.85
CA GLU A 281 5.20 16.69 -5.57
C GLU A 281 4.51 15.33 -5.76
N CYS A 282 3.19 15.33 -5.86
CA CYS A 282 2.39 14.13 -6.07
C CYS A 282 1.52 14.30 -7.32
N ALA A 283 1.77 13.51 -8.36
CA ALA A 283 1.07 13.58 -9.65
C ALA A 283 -0.46 13.35 -9.55
N ILE A 284 -0.90 12.59 -8.55
CA ILE A 284 -2.34 12.36 -8.32
C ILE A 284 -2.98 13.45 -7.45
N ALA A 285 -2.21 14.31 -6.80
CA ALA A 285 -2.73 15.41 -5.98
C ALA A 285 -3.04 16.64 -6.83
N THR A 286 -4.06 17.42 -6.44
CA THR A 286 -4.38 18.67 -7.13
C THR A 286 -3.23 19.68 -7.04
N LYS A 287 -3.22 20.66 -7.95
CA LYS A 287 -2.19 21.72 -7.96
C LYS A 287 -2.10 22.47 -6.64
N ASN A 288 -3.23 22.81 -6.03
CA ASN A 288 -3.29 23.51 -4.73
C ASN A 288 -2.69 22.65 -3.62
N VAL A 289 -3.00 21.36 -3.61
CA VAL A 289 -2.42 20.42 -2.64
C VAL A 289 -0.89 20.32 -2.82
N ASN A 290 -0.39 20.31 -4.06
CA ASN A 290 1.05 20.35 -4.33
C ASN A 290 1.69 21.69 -3.92
N MET A 291 0.97 22.81 -4.01
CA MET A 291 1.43 24.09 -3.45
C MET A 291 1.53 24.03 -1.92
N GLY A 292 0.53 23.47 -1.24
CA GLY A 292 0.57 23.26 0.22
C GLY A 292 1.72 22.34 0.65
N LEU A 293 2.06 21.33 -0.15
CA LEU A 293 3.22 20.47 0.11
C LEU A 293 4.54 21.25 0.05
N LYS A 294 4.70 22.13 -0.95
CA LYS A 294 5.87 23.03 -1.04
C LYS A 294 5.94 23.98 0.15
N GLU A 295 4.81 24.50 0.59
CA GLU A 295 4.77 25.43 1.73
C GLU A 295 5.15 24.74 3.05
N ILE A 296 4.64 23.54 3.33
CA ILE A 296 5.06 22.77 4.51
C ILE A 296 6.57 22.53 4.52
N ARG A 297 7.16 22.20 3.36
CA ARG A 297 8.61 22.01 3.26
C ARG A 297 9.37 23.30 3.58
N ARG A 298 8.85 24.46 3.14
CA ARG A 298 9.40 25.77 3.47
C ARG A 298 9.33 26.05 4.97
N ILE A 299 8.16 25.87 5.59
CA ILE A 299 7.94 26.07 7.03
C ILE A 299 8.88 25.17 7.83
N LYS A 300 8.98 23.89 7.46
CA LYS A 300 9.85 22.94 8.14
C LYS A 300 11.34 23.33 8.01
N ALA A 301 11.76 23.80 6.84
CA ALA A 301 13.13 24.27 6.64
C ALA A 301 13.47 25.50 7.49
N SER A 302 12.53 26.44 7.69
CA SER A 302 12.72 27.57 8.61
C SER A 302 12.78 27.13 10.07
N GLU A 303 11.90 26.22 10.52
CA GLU A 303 11.93 25.67 11.88
C GLU A 303 13.27 24.98 12.18
N ASP A 304 13.77 24.18 11.23
CA ASP A 304 15.04 23.46 11.37
C ASP A 304 16.27 24.39 11.31
N ALA A 305 16.14 25.60 10.73
CA ALA A 305 17.17 26.63 10.76
C ALA A 305 17.18 27.36 12.12
N GLU A 306 16.02 27.79 12.61
CA GLU A 306 15.88 28.43 13.92
C GLU A 306 16.33 27.53 15.08
N GLU A 307 16.08 26.21 15.01
CA GLU A 307 16.52 25.26 16.05
C GLU A 307 18.05 25.11 16.11
N LYS A 308 18.78 25.38 15.01
CA LYS A 308 20.26 25.32 15.00
C LYS A 308 20.90 26.53 15.68
N ASP A 309 20.21 27.66 15.71
CA ASP A 309 20.68 28.89 16.34
C ASP A 309 20.42 28.93 17.85
N VAL A 310 19.57 28.03 18.37
CA VAL A 310 19.28 27.88 19.80
C VAL A 310 20.29 26.92 20.46
N ASP A 311 20.95 27.43 21.50
CA ASP A 311 22.03 26.84 22.30
C ASP A 311 21.96 25.30 22.49
N LYS A 312 23.06 24.61 22.15
CA LYS A 312 23.20 23.13 22.09
C LYS A 312 22.92 22.39 23.41
N ASN A 313 22.81 23.12 24.52
CA ASN A 313 22.71 22.59 25.88
C ASN A 313 21.28 22.21 26.35
N LYS A 314 20.24 22.49 25.55
CA LYS A 314 18.89 21.96 25.80
C LYS A 314 18.46 21.07 24.64
N LYS A 315 19.05 19.88 24.53
CA LYS A 315 18.51 18.82 23.65
C LYS A 315 17.13 18.39 24.13
N LYS A 316 16.09 19.11 23.71
CA LYS A 316 14.71 18.61 23.78
C LYS A 316 14.67 17.26 23.07
N LYS A 317 14.05 16.28 23.71
CA LYS A 317 13.88 14.95 23.15
C LYS A 317 13.05 15.09 21.86
N LYS A 318 13.71 15.04 20.69
CA LYS A 318 13.05 15.15 19.38
C LYS A 318 11.84 14.23 19.33
N SER A 319 10.65 14.78 19.12
CA SER A 319 9.43 13.99 18.99
C SER A 319 9.56 13.05 17.79
N ARG A 320 8.85 11.92 17.79
CA ARG A 320 9.08 10.80 16.85
C ARG A 320 8.67 11.08 15.39
N GLY A 321 8.36 12.32 15.03
CA GLY A 321 7.73 12.69 13.77
C GLY A 321 6.21 12.80 13.90
N GLY A 322 5.56 13.09 12.78
CA GLY A 322 4.13 13.32 12.71
C GLY A 322 3.59 13.21 11.29
N THR A 323 2.37 13.71 11.10
CA THR A 323 1.68 13.71 9.81
C THR A 323 1.12 15.11 9.60
N TYR A 324 1.43 15.73 8.46
CA TYR A 324 0.77 16.96 8.04
C TYR A 324 -0.57 16.65 7.39
N LEU A 325 -1.43 17.66 7.29
CA LEU A 325 -2.66 17.61 6.52
C LEU A 325 -2.58 18.69 5.45
N ILE A 326 -2.93 18.35 4.21
CA ILE A 326 -3.03 19.30 3.11
C ILE A 326 -4.33 19.00 2.38
N ARG A 327 -5.15 20.03 2.19
CA ARG A 327 -6.44 19.89 1.54
C ARG A 327 -6.74 21.03 0.60
N ASP A 328 -7.35 20.71 -0.55
CA ASP A 328 -7.87 21.68 -1.51
C ASP A 328 -9.13 22.36 -0.94
N ASN A 329 -9.29 23.64 -1.20
CA ASN A 329 -10.39 24.46 -0.69
C ASN A 329 -10.88 25.44 -1.77
N VAL A 330 -12.19 25.60 -1.90
CA VAL A 330 -12.79 26.67 -2.71
C VAL A 330 -12.92 27.94 -1.88
N VAL A 331 -12.36 29.05 -2.36
CA VAL A 331 -12.41 30.36 -1.68
C VAL A 331 -13.61 31.15 -2.18
N ASP A 332 -13.66 31.39 -3.48
CA ASP A 332 -14.74 32.13 -4.14
C ASP A 332 -15.17 31.42 -5.42
N SER A 333 -16.48 31.36 -5.60
CA SER A 333 -17.14 30.80 -6.78
C SER A 333 -18.00 31.86 -7.44
N THR A 334 -17.38 32.95 -7.92
CA THR A 334 -18.08 33.87 -8.81
C THR A 334 -18.09 33.30 -10.22
N ASP A 335 -19.24 33.35 -10.87
CA ASP A 335 -19.49 32.70 -12.16
C ASP A 335 -18.69 33.32 -13.33
N GLU A 336 -17.99 34.44 -13.12
CA GLU A 336 -17.35 35.23 -14.19
C GLU A 336 -15.82 35.14 -14.27
N GLN A 337 -15.10 34.64 -13.25
CA GLN A 337 -13.61 34.58 -13.26
C GLN A 337 -13.01 33.18 -12.99
N GLY A 338 -13.83 32.13 -13.01
CA GLY A 338 -13.38 30.77 -12.71
C GLY A 338 -13.19 30.51 -11.21
N GLU A 339 -13.28 29.25 -10.80
CA GLU A 339 -13.20 28.87 -9.39
C GLU A 339 -11.82 29.21 -8.80
N GLN A 340 -11.79 30.12 -7.83
CA GLN A 340 -10.58 30.38 -7.05
C GLN A 340 -10.44 29.35 -5.93
N ARG A 341 -9.25 28.76 -5.84
CA ARG A 341 -8.98 27.68 -4.89
C ARG A 341 -7.63 27.88 -4.22
N GLU A 342 -7.56 27.41 -2.98
CA GLU A 342 -6.38 27.47 -2.13
C GLU A 342 -6.12 26.12 -1.46
N TYR A 343 -5.07 26.06 -0.63
CA TYR A 343 -4.82 24.91 0.22
C TYR A 343 -5.01 25.25 1.70
N ILE A 344 -5.50 24.27 2.46
CA ILE A 344 -5.66 24.33 3.91
C ILE A 344 -4.70 23.33 4.55
N LEU A 345 -3.95 23.81 5.55
CA LEU A 345 -3.02 23.02 6.35
C LEU A 345 -3.56 22.70 7.75
N GLU A 346 -4.46 23.54 8.25
CA GLU A 346 -5.01 23.46 9.60
C GLU A 346 -6.15 22.44 9.69
N HIS A 347 -6.12 21.59 10.72
CA HIS A 347 -7.03 20.45 10.84
C HIS A 347 -8.50 20.84 11.09
N ASN A 348 -8.71 21.97 11.76
CA ASN A 348 -10.01 22.44 12.22
C ASN A 348 -10.60 23.55 11.34
N GLN A 349 -9.87 24.00 10.32
CA GLN A 349 -10.37 25.00 9.38
C GLN A 349 -11.51 24.40 8.54
N ILE A 350 -12.52 25.23 8.26
CA ILE A 350 -13.64 24.87 7.39
C ILE A 350 -13.15 24.90 5.95
N CYS A 351 -13.42 23.81 5.24
CA CYS A 351 -13.17 23.66 3.82
C CYS A 351 -14.50 23.70 3.09
N ASN A 352 -14.51 24.37 1.94
CA ASN A 352 -15.64 24.46 1.03
C ASN A 352 -15.35 23.68 -0.25
N GLU A 353 -16.34 22.97 -0.76
CA GLU A 353 -16.30 22.34 -2.08
C GLU A 353 -17.57 22.70 -2.86
N ARG A 354 -17.41 23.07 -4.14
CA ARG A 354 -18.50 23.31 -5.08
C ARG A 354 -18.59 22.13 -6.05
N LEU A 355 -19.80 21.65 -6.26
CA LEU A 355 -20.12 20.53 -7.14
C LEU A 355 -21.22 20.96 -8.12
N GLU A 356 -20.95 20.93 -9.43
CA GLU A 356 -21.93 21.16 -10.50
C GLU A 356 -22.35 19.86 -11.20
N PHE A 357 -23.60 19.44 -11.01
CA PHE A 357 -24.20 18.25 -11.61
C PHE A 357 -24.53 18.46 -13.09
N GLY A 358 -24.49 17.37 -13.87
CA GLY A 358 -24.74 17.40 -15.32
C GLY A 358 -26.14 17.88 -15.74
N ASN A 359 -27.05 18.08 -14.79
CA ASN A 359 -28.37 18.68 -14.97
C ASN A 359 -28.40 20.19 -14.61
N GLY A 360 -27.24 20.81 -14.35
CA GLY A 360 -27.10 22.21 -13.96
C GLY A 360 -27.34 22.48 -12.47
N MET A 361 -27.61 21.46 -11.64
CA MET A 361 -27.68 21.66 -10.19
C MET A 361 -26.28 21.97 -9.64
N VAL A 362 -26.19 22.85 -8.65
CA VAL A 362 -24.93 23.16 -7.97
C VAL A 362 -25.11 22.91 -6.48
N ALA A 363 -24.30 22.02 -5.89
CA ALA A 363 -24.22 21.83 -4.45
C ALA A 363 -22.93 22.43 -3.89
N LYS A 364 -23.05 23.01 -2.69
CA LYS A 364 -21.92 23.51 -1.90
C LYS A 364 -21.82 22.66 -0.64
N PHE A 365 -20.61 22.21 -0.32
CA PHE A 365 -20.31 21.41 0.86
C PHE A 365 -19.35 22.16 1.76
N GLU A 366 -19.67 22.21 3.05
CA GLU A 366 -18.80 22.76 4.09
C GLU A 366 -18.47 21.66 5.10
N PHE A 367 -17.20 21.46 5.41
CA PHE A 367 -16.74 20.42 6.33
C PHE A 367 -15.37 20.78 6.92
N LYS A 368 -14.97 20.16 8.04
CA LYS A 368 -13.62 20.39 8.59
C LYS A 368 -12.54 19.73 7.74
N ALA A 369 -11.37 20.37 7.64
CA ALA A 369 -10.24 19.84 6.89
C ALA A 369 -9.79 18.43 7.33
N SER A 370 -9.92 18.12 8.62
CA SER A 370 -9.61 16.81 9.20
C SER A 370 -10.61 15.70 8.81
N GLU A 371 -11.84 16.04 8.43
CA GLU A 371 -12.89 15.05 8.16
C GLU A 371 -12.58 14.14 6.98
N PHE A 372 -13.14 12.93 7.03
CA PHE A 372 -13.02 11.94 5.96
C PHE A 372 -14.05 12.23 4.85
N PHE A 373 -13.93 13.38 4.21
CA PHE A 373 -14.71 13.74 3.03
C PHE A 373 -13.80 13.77 1.80
N GLN A 374 -13.47 12.60 1.26
CA GLN A 374 -12.63 12.50 0.06
C GLN A 374 -13.53 12.53 -1.17
N ASN A 375 -13.98 13.73 -1.56
CA ASN A 375 -14.60 13.86 -2.87
C ASN A 375 -13.50 13.88 -3.93
N ASN A 376 -13.55 12.90 -4.82
CA ASN A 376 -12.80 12.98 -6.06
C ASN A 376 -13.67 13.77 -7.05
N ARG A 377 -13.19 14.98 -7.38
CA ARG A 377 -13.87 15.95 -8.25
C ARG A 377 -14.37 15.33 -9.55
N THR A 378 -13.78 14.23 -10.02
CA THR A 378 -14.05 13.70 -11.37
C THR A 378 -15.00 12.52 -11.41
N THR A 379 -15.09 11.70 -10.36
CA THR A 379 -15.84 10.43 -10.40
C THR A 379 -17.34 10.56 -10.13
N GLN A 380 -17.81 11.67 -9.56
CA GLN A 380 -19.22 11.77 -9.17
C GLN A 380 -20.18 12.01 -10.36
N TRP A 381 -19.67 12.46 -11.51
CA TRP A 381 -20.52 13.00 -12.58
C TRP A 381 -21.08 11.96 -13.55
N SER A 382 -20.32 10.92 -13.88
CA SER A 382 -20.80 9.84 -14.76
C SER A 382 -21.57 8.77 -13.99
N ILE A 383 -21.23 8.52 -12.72
CA ILE A 383 -21.80 7.43 -11.93
C ILE A 383 -23.23 7.76 -11.49
N TRP A 384 -23.50 9.01 -11.11
CA TRP A 384 -24.83 9.39 -10.63
C TRP A 384 -25.83 9.49 -11.80
N TRP A 385 -25.53 10.19 -12.88
CA TRP A 385 -26.57 10.42 -13.90
C TRP A 385 -26.92 9.17 -14.74
N THR A 386 -25.94 8.35 -15.12
CA THR A 386 -26.19 7.20 -16.01
C THR A 386 -26.93 6.04 -15.32
N HIS A 387 -26.86 5.96 -13.99
CA HIS A 387 -27.53 4.91 -13.21
C HIS A 387 -28.72 5.39 -12.37
N ILE A 388 -28.92 6.69 -12.17
CA ILE A 388 -30.13 7.22 -11.49
C ILE A 388 -31.36 7.16 -12.38
N ALA A 389 -31.21 7.04 -13.70
CA ALA A 389 -32.32 6.76 -14.60
C ALA A 389 -32.97 5.37 -14.35
N GLU A 390 -32.30 4.48 -13.60
CA GLU A 390 -32.83 3.16 -13.21
C GLU A 390 -32.76 2.95 -11.68
N LEU A 391 -33.91 3.17 -11.02
CA LEU A 391 -34.36 2.55 -9.75
C LEU A 391 -33.87 3.09 -8.39
N ASP A 392 -34.83 3.47 -7.55
CA ASP A 392 -35.09 3.20 -6.10
C ASP A 392 -33.97 3.03 -5.05
N CYS A 393 -32.71 2.80 -5.41
CA CYS A 393 -31.59 2.66 -4.47
C CYS A 393 -31.12 3.98 -3.84
N LEU A 394 -31.44 5.12 -4.48
CA LEU A 394 -31.12 6.47 -4.00
C LEU A 394 -31.70 6.75 -2.61
N LEU A 395 -32.94 6.33 -2.35
CA LEU A 395 -33.61 6.57 -1.07
C LEU A 395 -32.89 5.88 0.09
N TYR A 396 -32.33 4.68 -0.12
CA TYR A 396 -31.71 3.91 0.95
C TYR A 396 -30.29 4.39 1.31
N VAL A 397 -29.52 4.83 0.32
CA VAL A 397 -28.17 5.37 0.54
C VAL A 397 -28.25 6.80 1.07
N CYS A 398 -29.13 7.65 0.52
CA CYS A 398 -29.33 9.01 1.00
C CYS A 398 -29.89 9.03 2.44
N GLN A 399 -30.87 8.18 2.79
CA GLN A 399 -31.41 8.12 4.16
C GLN A 399 -30.37 7.68 5.21
N ASN A 400 -29.35 6.90 4.83
CA ASN A 400 -28.26 6.53 5.74
C ASN A 400 -27.14 7.58 5.79
N TRP A 401 -27.01 8.42 4.76
CA TRP A 401 -26.02 9.49 4.70
C TRP A 401 -26.51 10.78 5.39
N GLU A 402 -27.80 11.13 5.24
CA GLU A 402 -28.47 12.24 5.96
C GLU A 402 -28.38 12.10 7.49
N ARG A 403 -28.32 10.88 8.04
CA ARG A 403 -28.17 10.68 9.49
C ARG A 403 -26.78 11.06 10.04
N ARG A 404 -25.79 11.34 9.19
CA ARG A 404 -24.41 11.66 9.63
C ARG A 404 -23.93 13.06 9.27
N THR A 405 -24.60 13.77 8.37
CA THR A 405 -24.24 15.13 7.97
C THR A 405 -25.50 15.97 7.95
N MET A 406 -25.56 17.02 8.78
CA MET A 406 -26.63 18.03 8.74
C MET A 406 -26.60 18.70 7.35
N MET A 407 -27.43 18.21 6.43
CA MET A 407 -27.66 18.86 5.15
C MET A 407 -28.83 19.81 5.31
N GLU A 408 -28.61 21.10 5.04
CA GLU A 408 -29.69 22.01 4.67
C GLU A 408 -29.71 22.09 3.14
N TRP A 409 -30.83 21.70 2.55
CA TRP A 409 -31.12 21.90 1.14
C TRP A 409 -31.68 23.32 0.98
N THR A 410 -31.10 24.13 0.09
CA THR A 410 -31.69 25.41 -0.38
C THR A 410 -32.03 25.32 -1.85
#